data_AF-A0A1F7BR10-F1
#
_entry.id   AF-A0A1F7BR10-F1
#
_cell.length_a   1.000
_cell.length_b   1.000
_cell.length_c   1.000
_cell.angle_alpha   90.00
_cell.angle_beta   90.00
_cell.angle_gamma   90.00
#
_symmetry.space_group_name_H-M   'P 1'
#
loop_
_entity.id
_entity.type
_entity.pdbx_description
1 polymer ?
#
loop_
_entity_poly.entity_id
_entity_poly.type
_entity_poly.pdbx_seq_one_letter_code
_entity_poly.pdbx_strand_id
1 'polypeptide(L)'
;MRKSLFVGLSMVTLLVGCGGSATSSYRLQFDTEETSKLTLLSLAVTRVIERRLEAMGENVKGLDISQKEEGPELTFTVETEAAAALLRDDLTAPFDLKIMRETKAGETPTIEIEGHGGFIETGVTEKHLEWVEAAEELDNKGRITLGFTDDGRELMRTVFRQNVGRNIGLFVRGRLVAKLQVDTAELKDDIIITGIPSPELARVFADDVNVGLHVIFTPLP
;
A
#
# COMPACT_ATOMS: atom_id res chain seq x y z
N MET A 1 24.95 1.03 73.22
CA MET A 1 24.04 2.02 72.61
C MET A 1 24.23 1.99 71.10
N ARG A 2 23.17 1.60 70.38
CA ARG A 2 23.09 1.56 68.92
C ARG A 2 22.97 2.98 68.36
N LYS A 3 23.59 3.23 67.20
CA LYS A 3 23.05 4.07 66.11
C LYS A 3 23.90 3.83 64.86
N SER A 4 23.56 2.79 64.13
CA SER A 4 24.03 2.54 62.76
C SER A 4 23.22 3.41 61.80
N LEU A 5 23.88 4.34 61.13
CA LEU A 5 23.30 5.19 60.09
C LEU A 5 23.20 4.39 58.79
N PHE A 6 21.98 4.34 58.24
CA PHE A 6 21.68 3.87 56.89
C PHE A 6 22.30 4.81 55.85
N VAL A 7 22.95 4.25 54.84
CA VAL A 7 23.05 4.87 53.51
C VAL A 7 22.70 3.79 52.49
N GLY A 8 21.44 3.76 52.08
CA GLY A 8 20.99 2.95 50.95
C GLY A 8 21.44 3.64 49.67
N LEU A 9 22.37 2.99 48.96
CA LEU A 9 22.80 3.40 47.63
C LEU A 9 21.71 2.98 46.64
N SER A 10 20.79 3.91 46.35
CA SER A 10 19.76 3.75 45.32
C SER A 10 20.44 3.76 43.95
N MET A 11 20.58 2.58 43.36
CA MET A 11 21.11 2.39 42.01
C MET A 11 20.02 2.82 41.01
N VAL A 12 20.04 4.09 40.62
CA VAL A 12 19.25 4.59 39.50
C VAL A 12 19.83 3.98 38.23
N THR A 13 19.18 2.94 37.71
CA THR A 13 19.40 2.47 36.35
C THR A 13 18.89 3.55 35.40
N LEU A 14 19.79 4.45 35.01
CA LEU A 14 19.62 5.31 33.84
C LEU A 14 19.45 4.39 32.63
N LEU A 15 18.20 4.18 32.22
CA LEU A 15 17.85 3.79 30.87
C LEU A 15 18.32 4.92 29.95
N VAL A 16 19.60 4.85 29.54
CA VAL A 16 20.06 5.56 28.35
C VAL A 16 19.34 4.87 27.19
N GLY A 17 18.12 5.32 26.90
CA GLY A 17 17.51 5.02 25.62
C GLY A 17 18.48 5.54 24.56
N CYS A 18 19.01 4.66 23.71
CA CYS A 18 19.63 5.06 22.47
C CYS A 18 18.57 5.75 21.61
N GLY A 19 18.31 7.04 21.87
CA GLY A 19 17.55 7.93 21.00
C GLY A 19 18.42 8.34 19.82
N GLY A 20 18.94 7.35 19.10
CA GLY A 20 19.73 7.55 17.89
C GLY A 20 18.80 7.71 16.71
N SER A 21 18.97 8.78 15.95
CA SER A 21 18.36 8.90 14.63
C SER A 21 18.92 7.83 13.70
N ALA A 22 18.07 7.15 12.94
CA ALA A 22 18.46 6.14 11.98
C ALA A 22 18.41 6.71 10.56
N THR A 23 19.50 6.59 9.81
CA THR A 23 19.49 6.87 8.36
C THR A 23 19.25 5.57 7.62
N SER A 24 18.30 5.60 6.69
CA SER A 24 17.94 4.46 5.84
C SER A 24 18.16 4.82 4.38
N SER A 25 18.70 3.86 3.64
CA SER A 25 19.00 3.98 2.22
C SER A 25 18.45 2.76 1.48
N TYR A 26 17.84 2.99 0.32
CA TYR A 26 17.28 1.94 -0.51
C TYR A 26 17.63 2.20 -1.97
N ARG A 27 17.96 1.13 -2.69
CA ARG A 27 17.92 1.14 -4.14
C ARG A 27 16.50 0.95 -4.62
N LEU A 28 16.07 1.81 -5.53
CA LEU A 28 14.77 1.72 -6.17
C LEU A 28 14.93 1.09 -7.55
N GLN A 29 14.08 0.11 -7.85
CA GLN A 29 13.87 -0.38 -9.21
C GLN A 29 12.43 -0.06 -9.61
N PHE A 30 12.28 0.65 -10.73
CA PHE A 30 10.98 0.99 -11.31
C PHE A 30 10.65 0.05 -12.46
N ASP A 31 9.45 -0.54 -12.49
CA ASP A 31 8.97 -1.39 -13.58
C ASP A 31 8.31 -0.58 -14.71
N THR A 32 8.98 0.48 -15.13
CA THR A 32 8.55 1.30 -16.26
C THR A 32 9.70 2.14 -16.80
N GLU A 33 9.74 2.32 -18.11
CA GLU A 33 10.71 3.22 -18.78
C GLU A 33 10.06 4.56 -19.17
N GLU A 34 8.74 4.71 -18.98
CA GLU A 34 8.00 5.91 -19.38
C GLU A 34 8.34 7.07 -18.43
N THR A 35 8.95 8.13 -18.95
CA THR A 35 9.47 9.26 -18.15
C THR A 35 8.39 9.95 -17.31
N SER A 36 7.17 10.07 -17.83
CA SER A 36 5.99 10.59 -17.12
C SER A 36 5.67 9.74 -15.89
N LYS A 37 5.56 8.41 -16.06
CA LYS A 37 5.29 7.45 -14.97
C LYS A 37 6.42 7.41 -13.95
N LEU A 38 7.68 7.46 -14.39
CA LEU A 38 8.83 7.55 -13.48
C LEU A 38 8.77 8.77 -12.56
N THR A 39 8.38 9.93 -13.11
CA THR A 39 8.21 11.17 -12.33
C THR A 39 7.08 11.02 -11.32
N LEU A 40 5.93 10.47 -11.74
CA LEU A 40 4.79 10.21 -10.86
C LEU A 40 5.12 9.21 -9.75
N LEU A 41 5.80 8.12 -10.07
CA LEU A 41 6.22 7.11 -9.11
C LEU A 41 7.23 7.67 -8.11
N SER A 42 8.18 8.50 -8.54
CA SER A 42 9.13 9.13 -7.62
C SER A 42 8.42 10.00 -6.58
N LEU A 43 7.44 10.80 -7.01
CA LEU A 43 6.61 11.59 -6.10
C LEU A 43 5.73 10.71 -5.20
N ALA A 44 5.15 9.64 -5.75
CA ALA A 44 4.34 8.70 -4.99
C ALA A 44 5.17 7.99 -3.90
N VAL A 45 6.41 7.57 -4.21
CA VAL A 45 7.34 6.96 -3.23
C VAL A 45 7.55 7.90 -2.05
N THR A 46 7.86 9.18 -2.30
CA THR A 46 8.02 10.18 -1.25
C THR A 46 6.77 10.29 -0.37
N ARG A 47 5.59 10.46 -0.98
CA ARG A 47 4.31 10.59 -0.25
C ARG A 47 3.95 9.33 0.55
N VAL A 48 4.23 8.14 0.01
CA VAL A 48 3.99 6.86 0.69
C VAL A 48 4.87 6.74 1.93
N ILE A 49 6.16 7.09 1.82
CA ILE A 49 7.09 7.04 2.95
C ILE A 49 6.71 8.03 4.05
N GLU A 50 6.44 9.28 3.67
CA GLU A 50 6.00 10.33 4.60
C GLU A 50 4.76 9.88 5.38
N ARG A 51 3.73 9.41 4.67
CA ARG A 51 2.47 8.96 5.29
C ARG A 51 2.66 7.75 6.21
N ARG A 52 3.50 6.78 5.82
CA ARG A 52 3.76 5.59 6.65
C ARG A 52 4.50 5.95 7.93
N LEU A 53 5.49 6.86 7.85
CA LEU A 53 6.21 7.34 9.03
C LEU A 53 5.32 8.21 9.92
N GLU A 54 4.50 9.08 9.34
CA GLU A 54 3.52 9.88 10.09
C GLU A 54 2.53 8.97 10.84
N ALA A 55 2.06 7.89 10.21
CA ALA A 55 1.20 6.90 10.85
C ALA A 55 1.88 6.15 12.00
N MET A 56 3.22 6.11 12.03
CA MET A 56 4.03 5.59 13.14
C MET A 56 4.33 6.66 14.21
N GLY A 57 3.90 7.90 14.01
CA GLY A 57 4.21 9.03 14.89
C GLY A 57 5.62 9.59 14.70
N GLU A 58 6.22 9.37 13.53
CA GLU A 58 7.63 9.65 13.25
C GLU A 58 7.79 10.76 12.22
N ASN A 59 8.79 11.61 12.44
CA ASN A 59 9.14 12.66 11.49
C ASN A 59 10.28 12.19 10.58
N VAL A 60 10.12 12.39 9.28
CA VAL A 60 11.17 12.13 8.30
C VAL A 60 12.01 13.39 8.05
N LYS A 61 13.32 13.24 7.91
CA LYS A 61 14.25 14.30 7.54
C LYS A 61 15.10 13.86 6.36
N GLY A 62 15.43 14.81 5.48
CA GLY A 62 16.34 14.57 4.35
C GLY A 62 15.85 13.48 3.39
N LEU A 63 14.52 13.33 3.25
CA LEU A 63 13.92 12.41 2.29
C LEU A 63 14.23 12.91 0.87
N ASP A 64 15.03 12.12 0.15
CA ASP A 64 15.49 12.46 -1.20
C ASP A 64 15.59 11.19 -2.06
N ILE A 65 15.37 11.35 -3.36
CA ILE A 65 15.60 10.32 -4.38
C ILE A 65 16.61 10.89 -5.37
N SER A 66 17.80 10.30 -5.40
CA SER A 66 18.90 10.75 -6.26
C SER A 66 19.33 9.67 -7.25
N GLN A 67 19.70 10.07 -8.46
CA GLN A 67 20.23 9.14 -9.46
C GLN A 67 21.69 8.81 -9.14
N LYS A 68 22.01 7.52 -9.03
CA LYS A 68 23.38 6.97 -8.86
C LYS A 68 23.75 6.05 -10.01
N GLU A 69 25.00 5.60 -10.04
CA GLU A 69 25.52 4.72 -11.09
C GLU A 69 24.76 3.39 -11.18
N GLU A 70 24.36 2.81 -10.05
CA GLU A 70 23.62 1.54 -9.98
C GLU A 70 22.09 1.71 -10.01
N GLY A 71 21.61 2.94 -10.26
CA GLY A 71 20.19 3.29 -10.31
C GLY A 71 19.77 4.35 -9.28
N PRO A 72 18.47 4.68 -9.22
CA PRO A 72 17.95 5.64 -8.27
C PRO A 72 18.04 5.11 -6.83
N GLU A 73 18.53 5.96 -5.93
CA GLU A 73 18.64 5.68 -4.50
C GLU A 73 17.78 6.65 -3.69
N LEU A 74 16.95 6.06 -2.83
CA LEU A 74 16.16 6.73 -1.83
C LEU A 74 16.96 6.80 -0.53
N THR A 75 17.06 7.98 0.07
CA THR A 75 17.69 8.18 1.39
C THR A 75 16.81 9.02 2.29
N PHE A 76 16.76 8.69 3.58
CA PHE A 76 16.09 9.50 4.60
C PHE A 76 16.58 9.19 6.01
N THR A 77 16.27 10.06 6.96
CA THR A 77 16.57 9.87 8.39
C THR A 77 15.28 9.95 9.22
N VAL A 78 15.14 9.06 10.19
CA VAL A 78 14.04 9.02 11.18
C VAL A 78 14.57 9.14 12.60
N GLU A 79 13.69 9.41 13.57
CA GLU A 79 14.09 9.65 14.96
C GLU A 79 14.37 8.34 15.72
N THR A 80 13.78 7.22 15.31
CA THR A 80 13.98 5.92 15.96
C THR A 80 14.35 4.80 14.99
N GLU A 81 15.25 3.91 15.44
CA GLU A 81 15.60 2.68 14.71
C GLU A 81 14.40 1.72 14.57
N ALA A 82 13.48 1.73 15.54
CA ALA A 82 12.28 0.91 15.49
C ALA A 82 11.36 1.30 14.32
N ALA A 83 11.17 2.60 14.09
CA ALA A 83 10.42 3.09 12.94
C ALA A 83 11.10 2.77 11.61
N ALA A 84 12.43 2.92 11.55
CA ALA A 84 13.20 2.53 10.36
C ALA A 84 13.03 1.03 10.04
N ALA A 85 13.07 0.17 11.05
CA ALA A 85 12.87 -1.27 10.89
C ALA A 85 11.45 -1.62 10.45
N LEU A 86 10.42 -1.02 11.06
CA LEU A 86 9.03 -1.23 10.68
C LEU A 86 8.76 -0.79 9.24
N LEU A 87 9.28 0.39 8.85
CA LEU A 87 9.14 0.88 7.48
C LEU A 87 9.90 -0.02 6.49
N ARG A 88 11.11 -0.49 6.83
CA ARG A 88 11.86 -1.44 5.99
C ARG A 88 11.04 -2.70 5.73
N ASP A 89 10.49 -3.29 6.78
CA ASP A 89 9.71 -4.52 6.66
C ASP A 89 8.45 -4.29 5.79
N ASP A 90 7.82 -3.11 5.88
CA ASP A 90 6.65 -2.75 5.08
C ASP A 90 6.96 -2.35 3.62
N LEU A 91 8.14 -1.76 3.34
CA LEU A 91 8.59 -1.42 1.99
C LEU A 91 9.10 -2.65 1.21
N THR A 92 9.65 -3.63 1.92
CA THR A 92 10.22 -4.85 1.31
C THR A 92 9.24 -6.02 1.26
N ALA A 93 8.10 -5.91 1.94
CA ALA A 93 7.03 -6.90 1.85
C ALA A 93 6.45 -6.96 0.43
N PRO A 94 6.21 -8.17 -0.14
CA PRO A 94 5.53 -8.30 -1.42
C PRO A 94 4.18 -7.61 -1.43
N PHE A 95 3.88 -6.90 -2.50
CA PHE A 95 2.56 -6.31 -2.71
C PHE A 95 1.56 -7.40 -3.11
N ASP A 96 0.42 -7.44 -2.42
CA ASP A 96 -0.65 -8.41 -2.63
C ASP A 96 -1.95 -7.66 -2.94
N LEU A 97 -2.47 -7.87 -4.14
CA LEU A 97 -3.77 -7.35 -4.56
C LEU A 97 -4.54 -8.46 -5.25
N LYS A 98 -5.80 -8.64 -4.88
CA LYS A 98 -6.67 -9.67 -5.45
C LYS A 98 -8.05 -9.09 -5.76
N ILE A 99 -8.61 -9.50 -6.89
CA ILE A 99 -10.04 -9.34 -7.15
C ILE A 99 -10.72 -10.67 -6.86
N MET A 100 -11.70 -10.64 -5.96
CA MET A 100 -12.44 -11.81 -5.55
C MET A 100 -13.93 -11.62 -5.86
N ARG A 101 -14.63 -12.71 -6.19
CA ARG A 101 -16.09 -12.67 -6.39
C ARG A 101 -16.80 -13.12 -5.11
N GLU A 102 -18.01 -12.63 -4.91
CA GLU A 102 -18.87 -13.10 -3.82
C GLU A 102 -19.13 -14.61 -3.93
N THR A 103 -19.14 -15.31 -2.81
CA THR A 103 -19.36 -16.77 -2.72
C THR A 103 -20.80 -17.13 -3.06
N LYS A 104 -21.03 -18.13 -3.92
CA LYS A 104 -22.38 -18.64 -4.24
C LYS A 104 -22.86 -19.62 -3.17
N ALA A 105 -24.17 -19.83 -3.11
CA ALA A 105 -24.73 -20.86 -2.22
C ALA A 105 -24.10 -22.23 -2.52
N GLY A 106 -23.60 -22.89 -1.48
CA GLY A 106 -22.93 -24.20 -1.59
C GLY A 106 -21.44 -24.14 -1.93
N GLU A 107 -20.85 -22.96 -2.16
CA GLU A 107 -19.41 -22.81 -2.30
C GLU A 107 -18.75 -22.49 -0.94
N THR A 108 -17.51 -22.95 -0.75
CA THR A 108 -16.69 -22.58 0.41
C THR A 108 -15.90 -21.30 0.09
N PRO A 109 -16.02 -20.23 0.90
CA PRO A 109 -15.28 -19.00 0.67
C PRO A 109 -13.77 -19.20 0.87
N THR A 110 -12.96 -18.47 0.10
CA THR A 110 -11.52 -18.31 0.38
C THR A 110 -11.32 -17.42 1.61
N ILE A 111 -12.14 -16.38 1.76
CA ILE A 111 -12.14 -15.47 2.91
C ILE A 111 -13.57 -15.07 3.27
N GLU A 112 -13.85 -14.93 4.56
CA GLU A 112 -15.09 -14.34 5.07
C GLU A 112 -14.79 -12.97 5.66
N ILE A 113 -15.60 -11.98 5.29
CA ILE A 113 -15.51 -10.62 5.79
C ILE A 113 -16.77 -10.30 6.58
N GLU A 114 -16.60 -9.96 7.85
CA GLU A 114 -17.69 -9.60 8.75
C GLU A 114 -18.56 -8.49 8.13
N GLY A 115 -19.88 -8.69 8.10
CA GLY A 115 -20.82 -7.74 7.50
C GLY A 115 -20.82 -7.67 5.96
N HIS A 116 -19.90 -8.35 5.28
CA HIS A 116 -19.79 -8.33 3.81
C HIS A 116 -19.92 -9.69 3.14
N GLY A 117 -19.85 -10.80 3.90
CA GLY A 117 -20.03 -12.15 3.40
C GLY A 117 -18.73 -12.82 2.92
N GLY A 118 -18.87 -13.96 2.26
CA GLY A 118 -17.77 -14.75 1.74
C GLY A 118 -17.31 -14.31 0.34
N PHE A 119 -16.01 -14.43 0.09
CA PHE A 119 -15.40 -14.16 -1.21
C PHE A 119 -14.49 -15.30 -1.66
N ILE A 120 -14.44 -15.54 -2.97
CA ILE A 120 -13.61 -16.54 -3.64
C ILE A 120 -12.70 -15.86 -4.65
N GLU A 121 -11.43 -16.25 -4.66
CA GLU A 121 -10.43 -15.75 -5.60
C GLU A 121 -10.85 -15.98 -7.07
N THR A 122 -10.61 -14.98 -7.92
CA THR A 122 -10.90 -15.06 -9.36
C THR A 122 -9.68 -15.43 -10.21
N GLY A 123 -8.48 -15.43 -9.61
CA GLY A 123 -7.21 -15.50 -10.32
C GLY A 123 -6.68 -14.14 -10.80
N VAL A 124 -7.48 -13.08 -10.73
CA VAL A 124 -7.01 -11.72 -11.03
C VAL A 124 -6.28 -11.15 -9.81
N THR A 125 -4.96 -11.01 -9.97
CA THR A 125 -4.02 -10.48 -8.97
C THR A 125 -3.35 -9.16 -9.41
N GLU A 126 -2.43 -8.63 -8.59
CA GLU A 126 -1.60 -7.46 -8.87
C GLU A 126 -0.95 -7.47 -10.26
N LYS A 127 -0.53 -8.65 -10.76
CA LYS A 127 0.12 -8.82 -12.07
C LYS A 127 -0.77 -8.44 -13.26
N HIS A 128 -2.07 -8.34 -13.04
CA HIS A 128 -3.05 -8.06 -14.08
C HIS A 128 -3.43 -6.58 -14.14
N LEU A 129 -2.99 -5.78 -13.16
CA LEU A 129 -3.14 -4.34 -13.17
C LEU A 129 -1.97 -3.68 -13.88
N GLU A 130 -2.27 -2.71 -14.72
CA GLU A 130 -1.28 -1.88 -15.37
C GLU A 130 -1.04 -0.59 -14.57
N TRP A 131 -2.11 0.08 -14.16
CA TRP A 131 -2.00 1.37 -13.48
C TRP A 131 -3.29 1.73 -12.75
N VAL A 132 -3.17 2.51 -11.69
CA VAL A 132 -4.32 3.06 -10.96
C VAL A 132 -4.32 4.58 -11.08
N GLU A 133 -5.39 5.14 -11.65
CA GLU A 133 -5.56 6.59 -11.76
C GLU A 133 -6.52 7.11 -10.71
N ALA A 134 -6.14 8.18 -10.02
CA ALA A 134 -7.02 8.93 -9.13
C ALA A 134 -7.50 10.20 -9.82
N ALA A 135 -8.78 10.49 -9.69
CA ALA A 135 -9.40 11.72 -10.18
C ALA A 135 -10.39 12.28 -9.16
N GLU A 136 -10.77 13.54 -9.35
CA GLU A 136 -11.87 14.17 -8.64
C GLU A 136 -13.18 13.98 -9.43
N GLU A 137 -14.27 13.76 -8.69
CA GLU A 137 -15.63 13.75 -9.19
C GLU A 137 -16.33 15.07 -8.92
N LEU A 138 -17.53 15.21 -9.51
CA LEU A 138 -18.47 16.22 -9.05
C LEU A 138 -18.74 16.01 -7.55
N ASP A 139 -18.91 17.10 -6.81
CA ASP A 139 -19.11 17.13 -5.34
C ASP A 139 -17.86 16.87 -4.47
N ASN A 140 -16.65 17.08 -5.00
CA ASN A 140 -15.39 16.95 -4.26
C ASN A 140 -15.22 15.56 -3.62
N LYS A 141 -15.67 14.52 -4.35
CA LYS A 141 -15.42 13.12 -4.05
C LYS A 141 -14.30 12.59 -4.93
N GLY A 142 -13.65 11.54 -4.48
CA GLY A 142 -12.63 10.85 -5.26
C GLY A 142 -13.21 9.78 -6.18
N ARG A 143 -12.53 9.54 -7.29
CA ARG A 143 -12.72 8.41 -8.19
C ARG A 143 -11.39 7.74 -8.45
N ILE A 144 -11.43 6.42 -8.58
CA ILE A 144 -10.30 5.63 -9.01
C ILE A 144 -10.67 4.84 -10.25
N THR A 145 -9.77 4.84 -11.23
CA THR A 145 -9.83 3.98 -12.41
C THR A 145 -8.74 2.91 -12.28
N LEU A 146 -9.14 1.64 -12.32
CA LEU A 146 -8.24 0.50 -12.37
C LEU A 146 -8.00 0.15 -13.84
N GLY A 147 -6.81 0.50 -14.33
CA GLY A 147 -6.33 0.08 -15.65
C GLY A 147 -5.75 -1.33 -15.57
N PHE A 148 -6.19 -2.19 -16.46
CA PHE A 148 -5.75 -3.58 -16.54
C PHE A 148 -4.85 -3.79 -17.75
N THR A 149 -3.88 -4.69 -17.62
CA THR A 149 -3.15 -5.27 -18.76
C THR A 149 -4.11 -6.01 -19.70
N ASP A 150 -3.69 -6.30 -20.94
CA ASP A 150 -4.48 -7.07 -21.90
C ASP A 150 -4.98 -8.40 -21.31
N ASP A 151 -4.09 -9.17 -20.70
CA ASP A 151 -4.41 -10.43 -20.03
C ASP A 151 -5.37 -10.22 -18.86
N GLY A 152 -5.16 -9.16 -18.08
CA GLY A 152 -6.05 -8.75 -17.00
C GLY A 152 -7.45 -8.42 -17.47
N ARG A 153 -7.59 -7.73 -18.61
CA ARG A 153 -8.89 -7.41 -19.22
C ARG A 153 -9.63 -8.68 -19.65
N GLU A 154 -8.94 -9.66 -20.23
CA GLU A 154 -9.58 -10.93 -20.60
C GLU A 154 -10.09 -11.72 -19.39
N LEU A 155 -9.29 -11.79 -18.32
CA LEU A 155 -9.73 -12.42 -17.08
C LEU A 155 -10.93 -11.67 -16.47
N MET A 156 -10.86 -10.33 -16.41
CA MET A 156 -11.95 -9.53 -15.86
C MET A 156 -13.24 -9.63 -16.67
N ARG A 157 -13.18 -9.77 -18.01
CA ARG A 157 -14.37 -10.06 -18.84
C ARG A 157 -15.02 -11.37 -18.46
N THR A 158 -14.21 -12.39 -18.16
CA THR A 158 -14.70 -13.68 -17.67
C THR A 158 -15.35 -13.54 -16.29
N VAL A 159 -14.73 -12.79 -15.38
CA VAL A 159 -15.28 -12.49 -14.06
C VAL A 159 -16.63 -11.79 -14.16
N PHE A 160 -16.75 -10.73 -14.98
CA PHE A 160 -17.99 -9.97 -15.14
C PHE A 160 -19.12 -10.85 -15.69
N ARG A 161 -18.85 -11.61 -16.77
CA ARG A 161 -19.84 -12.50 -17.38
C ARG A 161 -20.41 -13.54 -16.42
N GLN A 162 -19.58 -14.04 -15.49
CA GLN A 162 -19.95 -15.10 -14.56
C GLN A 162 -20.61 -14.59 -13.26
N ASN A 163 -20.62 -13.28 -13.03
CA ASN A 163 -21.00 -12.67 -11.75
C ASN A 163 -22.02 -11.53 -11.87
N VAL A 164 -22.75 -11.43 -12.98
CA VAL A 164 -23.86 -10.47 -13.14
C VAL A 164 -24.86 -10.57 -11.99
N GLY A 165 -25.23 -9.41 -11.44
CA GLY A 165 -26.12 -9.26 -10.29
C GLY A 165 -25.48 -9.55 -8.94
N ARG A 166 -24.15 -9.75 -8.88
CA ARG A 166 -23.40 -10.11 -7.67
C ARG A 166 -22.24 -9.16 -7.44
N ASN A 167 -21.68 -9.20 -6.24
CA ASN A 167 -20.55 -8.35 -5.91
C ASN A 167 -19.20 -8.98 -6.30
N ILE A 168 -18.27 -8.13 -6.70
CA ILE A 168 -16.83 -8.38 -6.69
C ILE A 168 -16.19 -7.49 -5.62
N GLY A 169 -15.16 -7.99 -4.95
CA GLY A 169 -14.37 -7.26 -3.98
C GLY A 169 -12.96 -7.04 -4.49
N LEU A 170 -12.44 -5.83 -4.30
CA LEU A 170 -11.03 -5.52 -4.40
C LEU A 170 -10.40 -5.71 -3.02
N PHE A 171 -9.37 -6.55 -2.97
CA PHE A 171 -8.63 -6.86 -1.76
C PHE A 171 -7.20 -6.37 -1.92
N VAL A 172 -6.70 -5.66 -0.92
CA VAL A 172 -5.29 -5.23 -0.84
C VAL A 172 -4.74 -5.71 0.49
N ARG A 173 -3.65 -6.48 0.44
CA ARG A 173 -3.02 -7.11 1.63
C ARG A 173 -4.05 -7.83 2.51
N GLY A 174 -4.92 -8.62 1.88
CA GLY A 174 -5.98 -9.41 2.53
C GLY A 174 -7.19 -8.62 3.07
N ARG A 175 -7.26 -7.29 2.90
CA ARG A 175 -8.38 -6.47 3.36
C ARG A 175 -9.28 -6.05 2.21
N LEU A 176 -10.60 -6.17 2.38
CA LEU A 176 -11.60 -5.65 1.44
C LEU A 176 -11.54 -4.12 1.44
N VAL A 177 -11.07 -3.52 0.34
CA VAL A 177 -10.94 -2.07 0.19
C VAL A 177 -12.07 -1.45 -0.64
N ALA A 178 -12.65 -2.22 -1.55
CA ALA A 178 -13.80 -1.80 -2.34
C ALA A 178 -14.70 -2.99 -2.68
N LYS A 179 -16.00 -2.75 -2.78
CA LYS A 179 -16.99 -3.73 -3.24
C LYS A 179 -17.79 -3.13 -4.38
N LEU A 180 -17.82 -3.81 -5.52
CA LEU A 180 -18.52 -3.37 -6.72
C LEU A 180 -19.59 -4.38 -7.09
N GLN A 181 -20.78 -3.89 -7.42
CA GLN A 181 -21.83 -4.73 -7.99
C GLN A 181 -21.63 -4.82 -9.51
N VAL A 182 -21.68 -6.04 -10.04
CA VAL A 182 -21.59 -6.28 -11.50
C VAL A 182 -22.99 -6.18 -12.10
N ASP A 183 -23.32 -5.04 -12.70
CA ASP A 183 -24.67 -4.82 -13.26
C ASP A 183 -24.86 -5.42 -14.66
N THR A 184 -23.79 -5.52 -15.44
CA THR A 184 -23.82 -6.06 -16.81
C THR A 184 -22.71 -7.08 -17.03
N ALA A 185 -22.92 -7.99 -17.99
CA ALA A 185 -21.92 -8.98 -18.37
C ALA A 185 -20.73 -8.37 -19.12
N GLU A 186 -20.85 -7.12 -19.56
CA GLU A 186 -19.83 -6.42 -20.34
C GLU A 186 -18.92 -5.63 -19.39
N LEU A 187 -17.63 -5.90 -19.50
CA LEU A 187 -16.60 -5.05 -18.92
C LEU A 187 -16.36 -3.89 -19.89
N LYS A 188 -16.61 -2.66 -19.44
CA LYS A 188 -16.05 -1.46 -20.08
C LYS A 188 -14.54 -1.47 -19.90
N ASP A 189 -13.79 -0.78 -20.78
CA ASP A 189 -12.32 -0.88 -20.83
C ASP A 189 -11.63 -0.88 -19.45
N ASP A 190 -12.10 -0.05 -18.51
CA ASP A 190 -11.61 0.01 -17.13
C ASP A 190 -12.70 -0.22 -16.07
N ILE A 191 -12.27 -0.61 -14.86
CA ILE A 191 -13.13 -0.61 -13.67
C ILE A 191 -13.00 0.73 -12.96
N ILE A 192 -14.15 1.38 -12.74
CA ILE A 192 -14.23 2.68 -12.09
C ILE A 192 -14.87 2.53 -10.71
N ILE A 193 -14.17 2.98 -9.67
CA ILE A 193 -14.66 3.07 -8.29
C ILE A 193 -14.94 4.54 -7.99
N THR A 194 -16.20 4.87 -7.78
CA THR A 194 -16.70 6.24 -7.54
C THR A 194 -17.10 6.45 -6.08
N GLY A 195 -17.31 7.71 -5.68
CA GLY A 195 -17.87 8.05 -4.38
C GLY A 195 -16.89 7.91 -3.20
N ILE A 196 -15.58 7.91 -3.47
CA ILE A 196 -14.56 7.92 -2.42
C ILE A 196 -14.67 9.24 -1.65
N PRO A 197 -14.55 9.25 -0.30
CA PRO A 197 -14.93 10.43 0.49
C PRO A 197 -14.18 11.72 0.15
N SER A 198 -12.98 11.64 -0.45
CA SER A 198 -12.27 12.79 -0.98
C SER A 198 -11.33 12.40 -2.14
N PRO A 199 -10.96 13.35 -3.02
CA PRO A 199 -9.95 13.14 -4.06
C PRO A 199 -8.59 12.79 -3.47
N GLU A 200 -8.28 13.32 -2.28
CA GLU A 200 -7.02 13.02 -1.59
C GLU A 200 -6.95 11.55 -1.16
N LEU A 201 -8.05 10.99 -0.63
CA LEU A 201 -8.09 9.56 -0.30
C LEU A 201 -7.95 8.69 -1.56
N ALA A 202 -8.52 9.12 -2.69
CA ALA A 202 -8.34 8.42 -3.95
C ALA A 202 -6.87 8.44 -4.41
N ARG A 203 -6.20 9.60 -4.27
CA ARG A 203 -4.78 9.76 -4.59
C ARG A 203 -3.88 8.93 -3.68
N VAL A 204 -4.13 8.93 -2.38
CA VAL A 204 -3.43 8.10 -1.40
C VAL A 204 -3.49 6.63 -1.81
N PHE A 205 -4.68 6.13 -2.16
CA PHE A 205 -4.84 4.76 -2.64
C PHE A 205 -4.07 4.50 -3.94
N ALA A 206 -4.19 5.39 -4.93
CA ALA A 206 -3.50 5.23 -6.21
C ALA A 206 -1.98 5.22 -6.03
N ASP A 207 -1.44 6.08 -5.18
CA ASP A 207 -0.01 6.08 -4.83
C ASP A 207 0.41 4.76 -4.18
N ASP A 208 -0.33 4.29 -3.17
CA ASP A 208 -0.01 3.04 -2.46
C ASP A 208 -0.02 1.84 -3.41
N VAL A 209 -1.01 1.75 -4.30
CA VAL A 209 -1.10 0.65 -5.27
C VAL A 209 -0.03 0.78 -6.34
N ASN A 210 0.16 1.94 -6.96
CA ASN A 210 1.15 2.09 -8.02
C ASN A 210 2.59 1.91 -7.51
N VAL A 211 2.90 2.36 -6.29
CA VAL A 211 4.21 2.06 -5.66
C VAL A 211 4.34 0.57 -5.41
N GLY A 212 3.30 -0.09 -4.91
CA GLY A 212 3.31 -1.55 -4.69
C GLY A 212 3.44 -2.37 -5.97
N LEU A 213 2.87 -1.90 -7.08
CA LEU A 213 2.95 -2.56 -8.39
C LEU A 213 4.31 -2.36 -9.06
N HIS A 214 4.83 -1.13 -9.02
CA HIS A 214 5.87 -0.69 -9.96
C HIS A 214 7.20 -0.35 -9.30
N VAL A 215 7.34 -0.48 -7.96
CA VAL A 215 8.56 -0.12 -7.25
C VAL A 215 9.03 -1.27 -6.35
N ILE A 216 10.27 -1.69 -6.57
CA ILE A 216 10.97 -2.63 -5.69
C ILE A 216 11.98 -1.85 -4.86
N PHE A 217 11.90 -2.01 -3.53
CA PHE A 217 12.83 -1.43 -2.57
C PHE A 217 13.87 -2.47 -2.15
N THR A 218 15.14 -2.20 -2.41
CA THR A 218 16.25 -3.04 -1.92
C THR A 218 17.04 -2.26 -0.87
N PRO A 219 17.04 -2.68 0.41
CA PRO A 219 17.81 -2.01 1.45
C PRO A 219 19.30 -1.98 1.12
N LEU A 220 19.95 -0.84 1.36
CA LEU A 220 21.39 -0.68 1.23
C LEU A 220 22.06 -0.77 2.62
N PRO A 221 23.35 -1.18 2.67
CA PRO A 221 24.12 -1.27 3.92
C PRO A 221 24.31 0.06 4.66
#